data_AF-A0A6M4P556-F1
#
_entry.id   AF-A0A6M4P556-F1
#
_cell.length_a   1.000
_cell.length_b   1.000
_cell.length_c   1.000
_cell.angle_alpha   90.00
_cell.angle_beta   90.00
_cell.angle_gamma   90.00
#
_symmetry.space_group_name_H-M   'P 1'
#
loop_
_entity.id
_entity.type
_entity.pdbx_description
1 polymer ?
#
loop_
_entity_poly.entity_id
_entity_poly.type
_entity_poly.pdbx_seq_one_letter_code
_entity_poly.pdbx_strand_id
1 'polypeptide(L)'
;MAAIDNEYLDKLVKRFKGFKSPTDTQKLIVLLGEKDNRSDEDNRNLWTFLNVEKKADQLAKARADARRLIDAEKSKTKKIETRRKIVWMSAIEKMASVDDKSAHMLQQLRAKAFNEGYVSDRDKDAVWADVEL
;
A
#
# COMPACT_ATOMS: atom_id res chain seq x y z
N MET A 1 -22.08 28.83 -23.88
CA MET A 1 -22.03 28.47 -22.46
C MET A 1 -20.96 27.40 -22.25
N ALA A 2 -20.23 27.42 -21.14
CA ALA A 2 -19.33 26.31 -20.81
C ALA A 2 -20.16 25.05 -20.57
N ALA A 3 -19.85 23.95 -21.27
CA ALA A 3 -20.58 22.70 -21.09
C ALA A 3 -20.24 22.13 -19.70
N ILE A 4 -21.23 22.06 -18.82
CA ILE A 4 -21.08 21.43 -17.50
C ILE A 4 -21.30 19.93 -17.64
N ASP A 5 -20.32 19.17 -17.15
CA ASP A 5 -20.43 17.73 -16.97
C ASP A 5 -21.30 17.46 -15.73
N ASN A 6 -22.61 17.34 -15.93
CA ASN A 6 -23.57 17.16 -14.84
C ASN A 6 -23.39 15.82 -14.11
N GLU A 7 -22.97 14.76 -14.81
CA GLU A 7 -22.73 13.46 -14.15
C GLU A 7 -21.56 13.55 -13.16
N TYR A 8 -20.48 14.22 -13.56
CA TYR A 8 -19.34 14.45 -12.68
C TYR A 8 -19.69 15.40 -11.54
N LEU A 9 -20.47 16.46 -11.82
CA LEU A 9 -20.98 17.37 -10.80
C LEU A 9 -21.79 16.63 -9.73
N ASP A 10 -22.77 15.79 -10.12
CA ASP A 10 -23.62 15.04 -9.20
C ASP A 10 -22.79 14.13 -8.28
N LYS A 11 -21.76 13.48 -8.84
CA LYS A 11 -20.79 12.67 -8.08
C LYS A 11 -20.06 13.52 -7.05
N LEU A 12 -19.59 14.71 -7.41
CA LEU A 12 -18.91 15.62 -6.50
C LEU A 12 -19.84 16.16 -5.42
N VAL A 13 -21.06 16.56 -5.76
CA VAL A 13 -22.07 17.03 -4.79
C VAL A 13 -22.34 15.95 -3.75
N LYS A 14 -22.61 14.72 -4.19
CA LYS A 14 -22.82 13.57 -3.30
C LYS A 14 -21.60 13.29 -2.41
N ARG A 15 -20.39 13.33 -2.99
CA ARG A 15 -19.12 13.11 -2.28
C ARG A 15 -18.91 14.17 -1.18
N PHE A 16 -19.00 15.44 -1.54
CA PHE A 16 -18.67 16.56 -0.65
C PHE A 16 -19.70 16.77 0.46
N LYS A 17 -20.97 16.42 0.23
CA LYS A 17 -21.98 16.37 1.31
C LYS A 17 -21.64 15.38 2.42
N GLY A 18 -20.92 14.31 2.09
CA GLY A 18 -20.47 13.32 3.08
C GLY A 18 -19.25 13.76 3.89
N PHE A 19 -18.62 14.89 3.57
CA PHE A 19 -17.42 15.34 4.26
C PHE A 19 -17.77 16.00 5.60
N LYS A 20 -17.07 15.60 6.67
CA LYS A 20 -17.19 16.24 7.99
C LYS A 20 -16.75 17.71 7.98
N SER A 21 -15.82 18.07 7.10
CA SER A 21 -15.26 19.42 6.99
C SER A 21 -14.84 19.71 5.55
N PRO A 22 -15.79 20.04 4.66
CA PRO A 22 -15.49 20.39 3.26
C PRO A 22 -14.75 21.72 3.17
N THR A 23 -13.91 21.88 2.15
CA THR A 23 -13.26 23.16 1.82
C THR A 23 -14.26 24.15 1.22
N ASP A 24 -13.92 25.44 1.16
CA ASP A 24 -14.83 26.44 0.62
C ASP A 24 -15.14 26.22 -0.87
N THR A 25 -14.16 25.75 -1.64
CA THR A 25 -14.39 25.31 -3.03
C THR A 25 -15.41 24.17 -3.10
N GLN A 26 -15.30 23.18 -2.21
CA GLN A 26 -16.22 22.04 -2.18
C GLN A 26 -17.63 22.46 -1.76
N LYS A 27 -17.75 23.34 -0.76
CA LYS A 27 -19.04 23.94 -0.37
C LYS A 27 -19.67 24.70 -1.53
N LEU A 28 -18.88 25.48 -2.27
CA LEU A 28 -19.37 26.26 -3.40
C LEU A 28 -19.80 25.37 -4.57
N ILE A 29 -19.10 24.26 -4.84
CA ILE A 29 -19.53 23.25 -5.82
C ILE A 29 -20.89 22.66 -5.42
N VAL A 30 -21.09 22.33 -4.14
CA VAL A 30 -22.39 21.84 -3.64
C VAL A 30 -23.47 22.89 -3.83
N LEU A 31 -23.24 24.12 -3.38
CA LEU A 31 -24.22 25.22 -3.48
C LEU A 31 -24.63 25.49 -4.93
N LEU A 32 -23.66 25.58 -5.86
CA LEU A 32 -23.94 25.82 -7.27
C LEU A 32 -24.55 24.59 -7.96
N GLY A 33 -24.17 23.37 -7.55
CA GLY A 33 -24.69 22.14 -8.12
C GLY A 33 -26.15 21.86 -7.78
N GLU A 34 -26.63 22.34 -6.64
CA GLU A 34 -28.03 22.18 -6.20
C GLU A 34 -28.95 23.32 -6.61
N LYS A 35 -28.43 24.31 -7.33
CA LYS A 35 -29.20 25.47 -7.77
C LYS A 35 -30.02 25.13 -9.02
N ASP A 36 -31.34 25.18 -8.90
CA ASP A 36 -32.27 24.91 -10.02
C ASP A 36 -32.05 25.83 -11.23
N ASN A 37 -31.81 27.13 -10.99
CA ASN A 37 -31.61 28.14 -12.03
C ASN A 37 -30.21 28.79 -11.92
N ARG A 38 -29.20 28.11 -12.47
CA ARG A 38 -27.83 28.63 -12.56
C ARG A 38 -27.71 29.74 -13.60
N SER A 39 -27.04 30.84 -13.24
CA SER A 39 -26.66 31.89 -14.18
C SER A 39 -25.48 31.46 -15.07
N ASP A 40 -25.18 32.24 -16.10
CA ASP A 40 -23.98 32.03 -16.90
C ASP A 40 -22.69 32.15 -16.09
N GLU A 41 -22.67 33.04 -15.09
CA GLU A 41 -21.55 33.21 -14.17
C GLU A 41 -21.40 32.00 -13.24
N ASP A 42 -22.50 31.47 -12.71
CA ASP A 42 -22.50 30.24 -11.92
C ASP A 42 -21.88 29.09 -12.72
N ASN A 43 -22.27 28.94 -13.98
CA ASN A 43 -21.74 27.91 -14.87
C ASN A 43 -20.25 28.13 -15.19
N ARG A 44 -19.78 29.37 -15.37
CA ARG A 44 -18.35 29.66 -15.57
C ARG A 44 -17.52 29.30 -14.34
N ASN A 45 -18.00 29.67 -13.16
CA ASN A 45 -17.36 29.34 -11.89
C ASN A 45 -17.30 27.83 -11.70
N LEU A 46 -18.42 27.15 -11.90
CA LEU A 46 -18.51 25.71 -11.74
C LEU A 46 -17.60 24.98 -12.73
N TRP A 47 -17.57 25.37 -14.00
CA TRP A 47 -16.65 24.80 -14.99
C TRP A 47 -15.19 24.86 -14.54
N THR A 48 -14.79 26.00 -13.94
CA THR A 48 -13.43 26.19 -13.42
C THR A 48 -13.14 25.22 -12.28
N PHE A 49 -14.05 25.12 -11.31
CA PHE A 49 -13.89 24.21 -10.17
C PHE A 49 -13.89 22.74 -10.58
N LEU A 50 -14.78 22.33 -11.48
CA LEU A 50 -14.83 20.96 -11.99
C LEU A 50 -13.54 20.56 -12.68
N ASN A 51 -12.91 21.47 -13.44
CA ASN A 51 -11.62 21.19 -14.07
C ASN A 51 -10.48 21.01 -13.07
N VAL A 52 -10.47 21.79 -11.99
CA VAL A 52 -9.49 21.62 -10.91
C VAL A 52 -9.67 20.26 -10.24
N GLU A 53 -10.91 19.89 -9.89
CA GLU A 53 -11.22 18.59 -9.29
C GLU A 53 -10.86 17.42 -10.22
N LYS A 54 -11.15 17.53 -11.52
CA LYS A 54 -10.76 16.51 -12.51
C LYS A 54 -9.25 16.28 -12.53
N LYS A 55 -8.47 17.36 -12.52
CA LYS A 55 -7.00 17.27 -12.48
C LYS A 55 -6.50 16.68 -11.16
N ALA A 56 -7.13 17.02 -10.04
CA ALA A 56 -6.80 16.45 -8.74
C ALA A 56 -7.07 14.94 -8.70
N ASP A 57 -8.23 14.49 -9.19
CA ASP A 57 -8.58 13.07 -9.29
C ASP A 57 -7.63 12.31 -10.24
N GLN A 58 -7.25 12.91 -11.37
CA GLN A 58 -6.25 12.35 -12.29
C GLN A 58 -4.87 12.18 -11.61
N LEU A 59 -4.42 13.19 -10.87
CA LEU A 59 -3.15 13.12 -10.13
C LEU A 59 -3.20 12.04 -9.04
N ALA A 60 -4.31 11.93 -8.30
CA ALA A 60 -4.50 10.90 -7.29
C ALA A 60 -4.42 9.49 -7.92
N LYS A 61 -5.07 9.29 -9.08
CA LYS A 61 -4.99 8.03 -9.82
C LYS A 61 -3.56 7.72 -10.29
N ALA A 62 -2.87 8.69 -10.89
CA ALA A 62 -1.50 8.52 -11.35
C ALA A 62 -0.53 8.17 -10.20
N ARG A 63 -0.70 8.79 -9.03
CA ARG A 63 0.07 8.45 -7.81
C ARG A 63 -0.22 7.05 -7.31
N ALA A 64 -1.49 6.62 -7.32
CA ALA A 64 -1.86 5.27 -6.95
C ALA A 64 -1.23 4.22 -7.90
N ASP A 65 -1.25 4.49 -9.20
CA ASP A 65 -0.65 3.61 -10.21
C ASP A 65 0.88 3.53 -10.05
N ALA A 66 1.55 4.67 -9.87
CA ALA A 66 2.98 4.72 -9.58
C ALA A 66 3.33 3.93 -8.31
N ARG A 67 2.49 4.02 -7.27
CA ARG A 67 2.70 3.26 -6.03
C ARG A 67 2.57 1.75 -6.25
N ARG A 68 1.59 1.30 -7.03
CA ARG A 68 1.42 -0.12 -7.40
C ARG A 68 2.66 -0.67 -8.10
N LEU A 69 3.27 0.10 -8.99
CA LEU A 69 4.51 -0.29 -9.67
C LEU A 69 5.68 -0.47 -8.69
N ILE A 70 5.86 0.50 -7.77
CA ILE A 70 6.90 0.42 -6.74
C ILE A 70 6.69 -0.81 -5.84
N ASP A 71 5.45 -1.03 -5.38
CA ASP A 71 5.14 -2.15 -4.50
C ASP A 71 5.29 -3.51 -5.22
N ALA A 72 4.99 -3.57 -6.52
CA ALA A 72 5.24 -4.74 -7.35
C ALA A 72 6.73 -5.06 -7.46
N GLU A 73 7.59 -4.05 -7.69
CA GLU A 73 9.05 -4.25 -7.73
C GLU A 73 9.62 -4.66 -6.37
N LYS A 74 9.19 -4.02 -5.29
CA LYS A 74 9.58 -4.42 -3.92
C LYS A 74 9.18 -5.87 -3.63
N SER A 75 7.98 -6.27 -4.06
CA SER A 75 7.50 -7.65 -3.89
C SER A 75 8.35 -8.66 -4.67
N LYS A 76 8.76 -8.35 -5.91
CA LYS A 76 9.68 -9.19 -6.69
C LYS A 76 11.02 -9.35 -5.97
N THR A 77 11.62 -8.25 -5.52
CA THR A 77 12.89 -8.28 -4.79
C THR A 77 12.78 -9.12 -3.51
N LYS A 78 11.71 -8.92 -2.72
CA LYS A 78 11.44 -9.72 -1.52
C LYS A 78 11.30 -11.21 -1.84
N LYS A 79 10.58 -11.57 -2.92
CA LYS A 79 10.44 -12.96 -3.36
C LYS A 79 11.78 -13.59 -3.72
N ILE A 80 12.64 -12.87 -4.43
CA ILE A 80 13.99 -13.34 -4.79
C ILE A 80 14.83 -13.54 -3.52
N GLU A 81 14.80 -12.58 -2.60
CA GLU A 81 15.54 -12.67 -1.34
C GLU A 81 15.06 -13.85 -0.48
N THR A 82 13.75 -14.00 -0.30
CA THR A 82 13.15 -15.13 0.44
C THR A 82 13.52 -16.46 -0.21
N ARG A 83 13.40 -16.57 -1.55
CA ARG A 83 13.81 -17.79 -2.27
C ARG A 83 15.27 -18.13 -2.03
N ARG A 84 16.16 -17.14 -2.08
CA ARG A 84 17.60 -17.33 -1.81
C ARG A 84 17.85 -17.86 -0.39
N LYS A 85 17.17 -17.30 0.62
CA LYS A 85 17.28 -17.76 2.02
C LYS A 85 16.83 -19.21 2.18
N ILE A 86 15.69 -19.58 1.58
CA ILE A 86 15.17 -20.95 1.61
C ILE A 86 16.15 -21.91 0.96
N VAL A 87 16.66 -21.59 -0.25
CA VAL A 87 17.62 -22.45 -0.96
C VAL A 87 18.88 -22.71 -0.13
N TRP A 88 19.46 -21.68 0.48
CA TRP A 88 20.64 -21.85 1.33
C TRP A 88 20.33 -22.68 2.58
N MET A 89 19.23 -22.40 3.28
CA MET A 89 18.86 -23.13 4.48
C MET A 89 18.61 -24.61 4.19
N SER A 90 17.85 -24.93 3.14
CA SER A 90 17.59 -26.30 2.73
C SER A 90 18.87 -27.05 2.33
N ALA A 91 19.83 -26.37 1.67
CA ALA A 91 21.12 -26.98 1.34
C ALA A 91 21.94 -27.30 2.61
N ILE A 92 21.98 -26.38 3.58
CA ILE A 92 22.67 -26.57 4.86
C ILE A 92 22.04 -27.71 5.66
N GLU A 93 20.71 -27.75 5.75
CA GLU A 93 19.99 -28.85 6.40
C GLU A 93 20.27 -30.19 5.72
N LYS A 94 20.34 -30.20 4.38
CA LYS A 94 20.67 -31.42 3.66
C LYS A 94 22.09 -31.89 3.96
N MET A 95 23.06 -30.98 4.04
CA MET A 95 24.43 -31.31 4.47
C MET A 95 24.44 -31.91 5.88
N ALA A 96 23.75 -31.27 6.83
CA ALA A 96 23.62 -31.76 8.20
C ALA A 96 22.97 -33.16 8.27
N SER A 97 22.04 -33.49 7.37
CA SER A 97 21.39 -34.81 7.37
C SER A 97 22.30 -35.99 6.96
N VAL A 98 23.47 -35.72 6.38
CA VAL A 98 24.37 -36.76 5.85
C VAL A 98 25.81 -36.67 6.37
N ASP A 99 26.13 -35.65 7.17
CA ASP A 99 27.46 -35.42 7.74
C ASP A 99 27.36 -34.93 9.19
N ASP A 100 27.86 -35.73 10.13
CA ASP A 100 27.75 -35.48 11.57
C ASP A 100 28.42 -34.16 12.00
N LYS A 101 29.54 -33.81 11.36
CA LYS A 101 30.23 -32.55 11.63
C LYS A 101 29.38 -31.35 11.22
N SER A 102 28.74 -31.42 10.06
CA SER A 102 27.78 -30.42 9.59
C SER A 102 26.53 -30.36 10.48
N ALA A 103 26.04 -31.50 10.97
CA ALA A 103 24.93 -31.57 11.93
C ALA A 103 25.26 -30.81 13.22
N HIS A 104 26.44 -31.10 13.80
CA HIS A 104 26.89 -30.44 15.01
C HIS A 104 27.06 -28.92 14.82
N MET A 105 27.65 -28.50 13.70
CA MET A 105 27.83 -27.08 13.39
C MET A 105 26.49 -26.35 13.23
N LEU A 106 25.51 -26.97 12.55
CA LEU A 106 24.18 -26.40 12.40
C LEU A 106 23.49 -26.23 13.75
N GLN A 107 23.58 -27.23 14.63
CA GLN A 107 22.99 -27.15 15.97
C GLN A 107 23.63 -26.05 16.82
N GLN A 108 24.96 -25.90 16.78
CA GLN A 108 25.64 -24.79 17.45
C GLN A 108 25.16 -23.43 16.94
N LEU A 109 25.00 -23.27 15.62
CA LEU A 109 24.52 -22.02 15.03
C LEU A 109 23.06 -21.72 15.42
N ARG A 110 22.19 -22.72 15.45
CA ARG A 110 20.78 -22.58 15.87
C ARG A 110 20.70 -22.17 17.34
N ALA A 111 21.40 -22.86 18.24
CA ALA A 111 21.45 -22.53 19.66
C ALA A 111 22.00 -21.11 19.90
N LYS A 112 23.07 -20.74 19.18
CA LYS A 112 23.63 -19.38 19.25
C LYS A 112 22.63 -18.34 18.77
N ALA A 113 21.99 -18.55 17.62
CA ALA A 113 21.01 -17.63 17.07
C ALA A 113 19.83 -17.40 18.02
N PHE A 114 19.36 -18.48 18.67
CA PHE A 114 18.27 -18.43 19.64
C PHE A 114 18.65 -17.68 20.93
N ASN A 115 19.82 -18.00 21.50
CA ASN A 115 20.24 -17.47 22.79
C ASN A 115 20.82 -16.04 22.73
N GLU A 116 21.45 -15.67 21.61
CA GLU A 116 22.11 -14.36 21.45
C GLU A 116 21.22 -13.30 20.77
N GLY A 117 19.91 -13.54 20.66
CA GLY A 117 18.95 -12.53 20.20
C GLY A 117 18.89 -12.31 18.68
N TYR A 118 19.42 -13.24 17.88
CA TYR A 118 19.22 -13.23 16.42
C TYR A 118 17.81 -13.73 16.03
N VAL A 119 17.14 -14.45 16.92
CA VAL A 119 15.70 -14.75 16.86
C VAL A 119 14.97 -13.79 17.79
N SER A 120 13.98 -13.07 17.25
CA SER A 120 13.18 -12.15 18.06
C SER A 120 12.30 -12.91 19.06
N ASP A 121 12.01 -12.32 20.22
CA ASP A 121 11.26 -13.01 21.29
C ASP A 121 9.90 -13.55 20.83
N ARG A 122 9.23 -12.84 19.91
CA ARG A 122 7.93 -13.23 19.35
C ARG A 122 7.99 -14.44 18.40
N ASP A 123 9.19 -14.81 17.94
CA ASP A 123 9.40 -15.88 16.96
C ASP A 123 10.13 -17.08 17.59
N LYS A 124 10.42 -17.03 18.91
CA LYS A 124 11.15 -18.09 19.62
C LYS A 124 10.38 -19.40 19.70
N ASP A 125 9.06 -19.33 19.88
CA ASP A 125 8.16 -20.49 19.88
C ASP A 125 8.21 -21.26 18.55
N ALA A 126 8.32 -20.54 17.43
CA ALA A 126 8.36 -21.13 16.10
C ALA A 126 9.61 -21.97 15.80
N VAL A 127 10.69 -21.76 16.55
CA VAL A 127 11.99 -22.44 16.32
C VAL A 127 12.48 -23.22 17.54
N TRP A 128 11.72 -23.24 18.63
CA TRP A 128 12.10 -23.88 19.89
C TRP A 128 12.47 -25.36 19.72
N ALA A 129 11.67 -26.10 18.94
CA ALA A 129 11.90 -27.52 18.67
C ALA A 129 13.19 -27.80 17.88
N ASP A 130 13.74 -26.80 17.19
CA ASP A 130 14.99 -26.93 16.42
C ASP A 130 16.26 -26.73 17.26
N VAL A 131 16.12 -26.24 18.50
CA VAL A 131 17.22 -25.98 19.45
C VAL A 131 17.18 -26.82 20.72
N GLU A 132 16.06 -27.46 21.04
CA GLU A 132 16.02 -28.50 22.06
C GLU A 132 16.62 -29.80 21.54
N LEU A 133 17.70 -30.24 22.20
CA LEU A 133 18.23 -31.61 22.18
C LEU A 133 18.15 -32.18 23.59
#